data_AF-A0A4W2DSA3-F1
#
_entry.id   AF-A0A4W2DSA3-F1
#
_cell.length_a   1.000
_cell.length_b   1.000
_cell.length_c   1.000
_cell.angle_alpha   90.00
_cell.angle_beta   90.00
_cell.angle_gamma   90.00
#
_symmetry.space_group_name_H-M   'P 1'
#
loop_
_entity.id
_entity.type
_entity.pdbx_description
1 polymer ?
#
loop_
_entity_poly.entity_id
_entity_poly.type
_entity_poly.pdbx_seq_one_letter_code
_entity_poly.pdbx_strand_id
1 'polypeptide(L)'
;MQDGSGAYRTTGSTCLHPLSELLGIPLDQVNFVACQLSALCAAFWFRLYLSPGETSPAVRHAFATIFGIYFVIFCFGWYSVHLFVLVLMCYGIMVTASISNIHRYSFFVAMGYLTICHISRIYIFHYGILTTDFSGPLMIVTQKITTLAFQVHDGLGRRAEDLSSEQHRLAVKAKPSFLEYVSYLLNFMSVIAGPCNNFKDYVAFIEGRHTHMKLLEVNWKEKGFHSLPEPSPTGAVMHKLCVTLVSLLLFLTLTKTFPVTSLVDDWFVHEANFLTRLCYLYIVMQASKPKYYFAWTLADAVNNAAGFGFSGVDKNGNFSWDLLSNLNIWKIETATSFKMYVENWNIQTATWLKRVCYERVPWYPTVLTFILSALWHGVYPGYYFTFLTGILVTLAARTVRKNYRHYFLSSKALKAVYDIVTWAVTQLAVSYTVAPFVMLAVEPTISLYKNS
;
A
#
# COMPACT_ATOMS: atom_id res chain seq x y z
N MET A 1 -18.30 27.11 36.11
CA MET A 1 -16.89 26.67 35.93
C MET A 1 -16.82 25.17 36.12
N GLN A 2 -16.97 24.44 35.01
CA GLN A 2 -16.41 23.10 34.81
C GLN A 2 -16.40 22.92 33.29
N ASP A 3 -15.19 22.98 32.74
CA ASP A 3 -14.89 23.02 31.32
C ASP A 3 -15.11 21.61 30.75
N GLY A 4 -16.26 21.42 30.09
CA GLY A 4 -16.76 20.14 29.61
C GLY A 4 -16.47 19.89 28.13
N SER A 5 -15.38 20.42 27.58
CA SER A 5 -14.95 20.13 26.22
C SER A 5 -13.57 19.48 26.25
N GLY A 6 -13.53 18.15 26.16
CA GLY A 6 -12.32 17.44 25.75
C GLY A 6 -12.04 17.78 24.29
N ALA A 7 -11.53 18.99 24.04
CA ALA A 7 -11.27 19.50 22.70
C ALA A 7 -10.28 18.56 22.01
N TYR A 8 -10.74 17.95 20.91
CA TYR A 8 -9.93 17.15 20.03
C TYR A 8 -8.70 17.96 19.58
N ARG A 9 -7.52 17.67 20.15
CA ARG A 9 -6.25 18.26 19.72
C ARG A 9 -5.66 17.37 18.64
N THR A 10 -5.86 17.74 17.36
CA THR A 10 -5.01 17.20 16.29
C THR A 10 -3.54 17.45 16.65
N THR A 11 -2.66 16.53 16.31
CA THR A 11 -1.22 16.74 16.46
C THR A 11 -0.58 17.36 15.23
N GLY A 12 -1.25 17.34 14.09
CA GLY A 12 -0.79 17.94 12.84
C GLY A 12 -1.02 19.44 12.77
N SER A 13 -0.87 20.00 11.57
CA SER A 13 -1.10 21.41 11.31
C SER A 13 -2.56 21.80 11.55
N THR A 14 -2.77 22.93 12.24
CA THR A 14 -4.09 23.56 12.41
C THR A 14 -4.40 24.61 11.35
N CYS A 15 -3.49 24.85 10.40
CA CYS A 15 -3.65 25.91 9.40
C CYS A 15 -4.90 25.75 8.52
N LEU A 16 -5.36 24.51 8.31
CA LEU A 16 -6.52 24.20 7.47
C LEU A 16 -7.82 24.01 8.29
N HIS A 17 -7.84 24.41 9.57
CA HIS A 17 -9.05 24.33 10.40
C HIS A 17 -10.26 25.04 9.79
N PRO A 18 -10.15 26.27 9.22
CA PRO A 18 -11.31 26.92 8.62
C PRO A 18 -11.90 26.13 7.44
N LEU A 19 -11.04 25.45 6.67
CA LEU A 19 -11.46 24.60 5.56
C LEU A 19 -12.12 23.31 6.06
N SER A 20 -11.61 22.73 7.14
CA SER A 20 -12.21 21.57 7.81
C SER A 20 -13.61 21.86 8.31
N GLU A 21 -13.82 23.00 8.96
CA GLU A 21 -15.14 23.45 9.42
C GLU A 21 -16.09 23.71 8.25
N LEU A 22 -15.62 24.38 7.19
CA LEU A 22 -16.42 24.65 5.99
C LEU A 22 -16.91 23.37 5.30
N LEU A 23 -16.06 22.34 5.23
CA LEU A 23 -16.38 21.09 4.54
C LEU A 23 -17.09 20.06 5.45
N GLY A 24 -17.06 20.25 6.77
CA GLY A 24 -17.53 19.25 7.74
C GLY A 24 -16.72 17.95 7.68
N ILE A 25 -15.44 18.02 7.31
CA ILE A 25 -14.53 16.87 7.18
C ILE A 25 -13.45 16.97 8.26
N PRO A 26 -13.08 15.87 8.95
CA PRO A 26 -12.02 15.89 9.96
C PRO A 26 -10.72 16.52 9.44
N LEU A 27 -10.12 17.41 10.24
CA LEU A 27 -8.93 18.18 9.86
C LEU A 27 -7.76 17.29 9.39
N ASP A 28 -7.56 16.13 10.00
CA ASP A 28 -6.50 15.20 9.61
C ASP A 28 -6.67 14.67 8.18
N GLN A 29 -7.92 14.46 7.74
CA GLN A 29 -8.22 14.06 6.36
C GLN A 29 -8.00 15.24 5.40
N VAL A 30 -8.39 16.45 5.80
CA VAL A 30 -8.13 17.67 5.01
C VAL A 30 -6.63 17.88 4.83
N ASN A 31 -5.85 17.73 5.90
CA ASN A 31 -4.39 17.81 5.87
C ASN A 31 -3.78 16.75 4.94
N PHE A 32 -4.26 15.50 5.01
CA PHE A 32 -3.81 14.43 4.12
C PHE A 32 -4.06 14.78 2.65
N VAL A 33 -5.27 15.22 2.29
CA VAL A 33 -5.61 15.56 0.90
C VAL A 33 -4.80 16.77 0.42
N ALA A 34 -4.73 17.84 1.22
CA ALA A 34 -3.96 19.03 0.90
C ALA A 34 -2.48 18.71 0.70
N CYS A 35 -1.92 17.85 1.56
CA CYS A 35 -0.55 17.37 1.44
C CYS A 35 -0.32 16.59 0.14
N GLN A 36 -1.21 15.66 -0.22
CA GLN A 36 -1.10 14.89 -1.48
C GLN A 36 -1.23 15.76 -2.73
N LEU A 37 -2.13 16.75 -2.73
CA LEU A 37 -2.24 17.72 -3.83
C LEU A 37 -0.99 18.60 -3.92
N SER A 38 -0.44 19.03 -2.79
CA SER A 38 0.82 19.78 -2.74
C SER A 38 1.98 18.92 -3.23
N ALA A 39 2.01 17.63 -2.88
CA ALA A 39 2.99 16.67 -3.35
C ALA A 39 2.89 16.47 -4.88
N LEU A 40 1.69 16.46 -5.44
CA LEU A 40 1.49 16.39 -6.89
C LEU A 40 2.10 17.61 -7.60
N CYS A 41 1.83 18.82 -7.09
CA CYS A 41 2.44 20.05 -7.62
C CYS A 41 3.97 20.02 -7.49
N ALA A 42 4.48 19.62 -6.32
CA ALA A 42 5.91 19.46 -6.07
C ALA A 42 6.55 18.39 -6.97
N ALA A 43 5.82 17.34 -7.34
CA ALA A 43 6.29 16.29 -8.24
C ALA A 43 6.47 16.79 -9.68
N PHE A 44 5.52 17.56 -10.21
CA PHE A 44 5.69 18.23 -11.51
C PHE A 44 6.87 19.20 -11.48
N TRP A 45 6.98 20.00 -10.42
CA TRP A 45 8.08 20.93 -10.25
C TRP A 45 9.43 20.20 -10.18
N PHE A 46 9.51 19.12 -9.39
CA PHE A 46 10.69 18.25 -9.28
C PHE A 46 11.12 17.69 -10.64
N ARG A 47 10.16 17.22 -11.44
CA ARG A 47 10.46 16.67 -12.78
C ARG A 47 10.96 17.76 -13.75
N LEU A 48 10.34 18.93 -13.74
CA LEU A 48 10.63 20.01 -14.70
C LEU A 48 11.91 20.78 -14.37
N TYR A 49 12.15 21.09 -13.09
CA TYR A 49 13.23 21.99 -12.67
C TYR A 49 14.43 21.28 -12.06
N LEU A 50 14.24 20.08 -11.52
CA LEU A 50 15.35 19.28 -10.96
C LEU A 50 15.65 18.08 -11.84
N SER A 51 15.62 18.23 -13.17
CA SER A 51 15.85 17.12 -14.10
C SER A 51 17.25 16.49 -13.89
N PRO A 52 17.45 15.17 -14.15
CA PRO A 52 18.72 14.52 -13.89
C PRO A 52 19.89 15.05 -14.74
N GLY A 53 19.61 15.67 -15.89
CA GLY A 53 20.62 16.27 -16.75
C GLY A 53 21.17 17.60 -16.21
N GLU A 54 20.33 18.35 -15.49
CA GLU A 54 20.66 19.70 -15.01
C GLU A 54 21.01 19.74 -13.52
N THR A 55 20.63 18.70 -12.75
CA THR A 55 20.73 18.69 -11.29
C THR A 55 21.43 17.44 -10.79
N SER A 56 22.36 17.62 -9.84
CA SER A 56 23.07 16.49 -9.24
C SER A 56 22.15 15.56 -8.44
N PRO A 57 22.45 14.24 -8.39
CA PRO A 57 21.67 13.29 -7.58
C PRO A 57 21.55 13.69 -6.11
N ALA A 58 22.59 14.31 -5.54
CA ALA A 58 22.58 14.78 -4.15
C ALA A 58 21.50 15.86 -3.90
N VAL A 59 21.36 16.83 -4.80
CA VAL A 59 20.33 17.87 -4.70
C VAL A 59 18.93 17.27 -4.86
N ARG A 60 18.75 16.35 -5.82
CA ARG A 60 17.48 15.62 -6.00
C ARG A 60 17.11 14.81 -4.75
N HIS A 61 18.07 14.10 -4.16
CA HIS A 61 17.87 13.37 -2.90
C HIS A 61 17.49 14.30 -1.74
N ALA A 62 18.21 15.41 -1.58
CA ALA A 62 17.99 16.37 -0.51
C ALA A 62 16.60 17.01 -0.64
N PHE A 63 16.23 17.49 -1.84
CA PHE A 63 14.90 18.04 -2.10
C PHE A 63 13.80 17.04 -1.77
N ALA A 64 13.94 15.80 -2.26
CA ALA A 64 12.93 14.78 -2.03
C ALA A 64 12.73 14.49 -0.53
N THR A 65 13.83 14.48 0.24
CA THR A 65 13.84 14.27 1.69
C THR A 65 13.23 15.44 2.45
N ILE A 66 13.64 16.67 2.14
CA ILE A 66 13.19 17.88 2.85
C ILE A 66 11.68 18.05 2.72
N PHE A 67 11.13 17.92 1.50
CA PHE A 67 9.69 18.00 1.30
C PHE A 67 8.94 16.86 1.98
N GLY A 68 9.51 15.65 2.02
CA GLY A 68 8.86 14.54 2.70
C GLY A 68 8.86 14.70 4.22
N ILE A 69 9.96 15.18 4.81
CA ILE A 69 10.02 15.55 6.23
C ILE A 69 8.96 16.63 6.54
N TYR A 70 8.90 17.67 5.71
CA TYR A 70 7.90 18.74 5.87
C TYR A 70 6.47 18.18 5.83
N PHE A 71 6.13 17.32 4.87
CA PHE A 71 4.81 16.72 4.76
C PHE A 71 4.44 15.82 5.93
N VAL A 72 5.39 15.04 6.44
CA VAL A 72 5.15 14.21 7.63
C VAL A 72 4.90 15.10 8.85
N ILE A 73 5.69 16.15 9.06
CA ILE A 73 5.49 17.09 10.17
C ILE A 73 4.17 17.84 10.00
N PHE A 74 3.82 18.26 8.79
CA PHE A 74 2.56 18.95 8.50
C PHE A 74 1.35 18.07 8.84
N CYS A 75 1.36 16.80 8.43
CA CYS A 75 0.22 15.91 8.65
C CYS A 75 0.13 15.39 10.10
N PHE A 76 1.26 15.11 10.75
CA PHE A 76 1.29 14.35 12.01
C PHE A 76 1.88 15.11 13.21
N GLY A 77 2.52 16.26 12.97
CA GLY A 77 3.25 17.08 13.95
C GLY A 77 4.16 16.25 14.83
N TRP A 78 4.01 16.32 16.16
CA TRP A 78 4.95 15.66 17.08
C TRP A 78 5.00 14.13 16.93
N TYR A 79 3.94 13.46 16.46
CA TYR A 79 4.00 12.02 16.19
C TYR A 79 4.95 11.64 15.04
N SER A 80 5.35 12.60 14.20
CA SER A 80 6.41 12.40 13.20
C SER A 80 7.72 11.90 13.80
N VAL A 81 7.98 12.19 15.09
CA VAL A 81 9.17 11.73 15.80
C VAL A 81 9.33 10.21 15.76
N HIS A 82 8.23 9.45 15.83
CA HIS A 82 8.27 7.99 15.76
C HIS A 82 8.81 7.49 14.43
N LEU A 83 8.47 8.18 13.33
CA LEU A 83 8.99 7.87 12.00
C LEU A 83 10.50 8.11 11.95
N PHE A 84 10.97 9.26 12.44
CA PHE A 84 12.39 9.61 12.44
C PHE A 84 13.23 8.71 13.34
N VAL A 85 12.73 8.39 14.54
CA VAL A 85 13.38 7.44 15.45
C VAL A 85 13.56 6.08 14.77
N LEU A 86 12.51 5.54 14.16
CA LEU A 86 12.62 4.25 13.48
C LEU A 86 13.62 4.29 12.31
N VAL A 87 13.56 5.34 11.48
CA VAL A 87 14.48 5.55 10.35
C VAL A 87 15.93 5.56 10.84
N LEU A 88 16.25 6.36 11.86
CA LEU A 88 17.60 6.54 12.38
C LEU A 88 18.10 5.29 13.12
N MET A 89 17.26 4.64 13.92
CA MET A 89 17.62 3.38 14.59
C MET A 89 17.99 2.30 13.56
N CYS A 90 17.19 2.15 12.50
CA CYS A 90 17.46 1.16 11.46
C CYS A 90 18.64 1.54 10.56
N TYR A 91 18.97 2.84 10.43
CA TYR A 91 20.22 3.25 9.79
C TYR A 91 21.43 2.85 10.63
N GLY A 92 21.36 3.02 11.96
CA GLY A 92 22.37 2.54 12.89
C GLY A 92 22.66 1.05 12.68
N ILE A 93 21.61 0.23 12.58
CA ILE A 93 21.72 -1.21 12.26
C ILE A 93 22.34 -1.40 10.86
N MET A 94 21.89 -0.65 9.85
CA MET A 94 22.38 -0.74 8.48
C MET A 94 23.91 -0.57 8.44
N VAL A 95 24.46 0.36 9.22
CA VAL A 95 25.90 0.66 9.25
C VAL A 95 26.66 -0.32 10.14
N THR A 96 26.18 -0.65 11.35
CA THR A 96 26.96 -1.38 12.37
C THR A 96 26.78 -2.89 12.36
N ALA A 97 25.62 -3.41 11.92
CA ALA A 97 25.37 -4.84 11.92
C ALA A 97 26.24 -5.59 10.90
N SER A 98 26.60 -6.83 11.24
CA SER A 98 27.22 -7.74 10.29
C SER A 98 26.26 -8.02 9.13
N ILE A 99 26.81 -8.21 7.93
CA ILE A 99 26.01 -8.42 6.72
C ILE A 99 25.04 -9.59 6.87
N SER A 100 25.46 -10.69 7.52
CA SER A 100 24.63 -11.87 7.78
C SER A 100 23.38 -11.57 8.63
N ASN A 101 23.43 -10.57 9.54
CA ASN A 101 22.33 -10.29 10.47
C ASN A 101 21.57 -8.99 10.18
N ILE A 102 22.05 -8.15 9.26
CA ILE A 102 21.46 -6.82 8.95
C ILE A 102 19.95 -6.88 8.71
N HIS A 103 19.49 -7.82 7.87
CA HIS A 103 18.08 -8.00 7.54
C HIS A 103 17.24 -8.45 8.75
N ARG A 104 17.79 -9.32 9.61
CA ARG A 104 17.11 -9.84 10.80
C ARG A 104 16.92 -8.73 11.81
N TYR A 105 17.99 -8.02 12.15
CA TYR A 105 17.96 -6.93 13.12
C TYR A 105 17.06 -5.79 12.65
N SER A 106 17.18 -5.36 11.39
CA SER A 106 16.29 -4.34 10.84
C SER A 106 14.82 -4.80 10.83
N PHE A 107 14.55 -6.07 10.52
CA PHE A 107 13.19 -6.62 10.54
C PHE A 107 12.59 -6.63 11.95
N PHE A 108 13.29 -7.18 12.94
CA PHE A 108 12.79 -7.25 14.31
C PHE A 108 12.61 -5.86 14.93
N VAL A 109 13.56 -4.94 14.71
CA VAL A 109 13.46 -3.58 15.22
C VAL A 109 12.32 -2.82 14.54
N ALA A 110 12.19 -2.90 13.21
CA ALA A 110 11.14 -2.19 12.51
C ALA A 110 9.74 -2.71 12.82
N MET A 111 9.52 -4.03 12.78
CA MET A 111 8.25 -4.64 13.12
C MET A 111 7.91 -4.47 14.61
N GLY A 112 8.91 -4.60 15.49
CA GLY A 112 8.74 -4.42 16.94
C GLY A 112 8.35 -2.98 17.30
N TYR A 113 9.07 -1.99 16.75
CA TYR A 113 8.74 -0.58 16.96
C TYR A 113 7.36 -0.22 16.41
N LEU A 114 7.03 -0.68 15.20
CA LEU A 114 5.69 -0.53 14.62
C LEU A 114 4.61 -1.12 15.52
N THR A 115 4.85 -2.31 16.08
CA THR A 115 3.91 -2.97 17.01
C THR A 115 3.72 -2.15 18.28
N ILE A 116 4.80 -1.61 18.86
CA ILE A 116 4.73 -0.72 20.04
C ILE A 116 3.89 0.52 19.73
N CYS A 117 4.08 1.14 18.55
CA CYS A 117 3.27 2.28 18.12
C CYS A 117 1.79 1.90 17.92
N HIS A 118 1.49 0.73 17.34
CA HIS A 118 0.13 0.23 17.21
C HIS A 118 -0.54 -0.01 18.57
N ILE A 119 0.18 -0.57 19.54
CA ILE A 119 -0.31 -0.78 20.90
C ILE A 119 -0.56 0.57 21.57
N SER A 120 0.41 1.47 21.52
CA SER A 120 0.30 2.83 22.06
C SER A 120 -0.92 3.56 21.49
N ARG A 121 -1.19 3.41 20.19
CA ARG A 121 -2.37 3.98 19.53
C ARG A 121 -3.68 3.50 20.16
N ILE A 122 -3.82 2.21 20.48
CA ILE A 122 -5.05 1.69 21.11
C ILE A 122 -5.28 2.29 22.50
N TYR A 123 -4.21 2.53 23.27
CA TYR A 123 -4.33 3.09 24.61
C TYR A 123 -4.53 4.62 24.62
N ILE A 124 -3.99 5.33 23.63
CA ILE A 124 -4.07 6.79 23.52
C ILE A 124 -5.35 7.22 22.81
N PHE A 125 -5.70 6.55 21.71
CA PHE A 125 -6.88 6.84 20.92
C PHE A 125 -7.95 5.81 21.24
N HIS A 126 -9.02 6.26 21.87
CA HIS A 126 -10.18 5.43 22.15
C HIS A 126 -10.60 4.65 20.89
N TYR A 127 -11.01 3.40 21.07
CA TYR A 127 -11.38 2.46 20.01
C TYR A 127 -12.21 3.13 18.91
N GLY A 128 -11.76 3.05 17.66
CA GLY A 128 -12.57 3.42 16.49
C GLY A 128 -12.63 4.91 16.13
N ILE A 129 -11.89 5.80 16.79
CA ILE A 129 -11.83 7.20 16.35
C ILE A 129 -10.84 7.33 15.17
N LEU A 130 -11.33 7.90 14.05
CA LEU A 130 -10.61 8.23 12.81
C LEU A 130 -9.58 9.38 13.01
N THR A 131 -8.78 9.30 14.07
CA THR A 131 -7.76 10.31 14.39
C THR A 131 -6.52 10.14 13.53
N THR A 132 -5.64 11.15 13.56
CA THR A 132 -4.37 11.23 12.84
C THR A 132 -3.58 9.91 12.89
N ASP A 133 -3.79 9.03 11.89
CA ASP A 133 -3.18 7.71 11.86
C ASP A 133 -1.71 7.77 11.40
N PHE A 134 -0.83 8.20 12.31
CA PHE A 134 0.61 8.23 12.07
C PHE A 134 1.21 6.83 11.82
N SER A 135 0.46 5.76 12.13
CA SER A 135 0.89 4.39 11.85
C SER A 135 0.93 4.08 10.35
N GLY A 136 0.13 4.77 9.52
CA GLY A 136 0.14 4.60 8.06
C GLY A 136 1.52 4.86 7.42
N PRO A 137 2.10 6.06 7.58
CA PRO A 137 3.49 6.35 7.16
C PRO A 137 4.51 5.39 7.77
N LEU A 138 4.34 5.03 9.05
CA LEU A 138 5.24 4.12 9.76
C LEU A 138 5.22 2.71 9.16
N MET A 139 4.04 2.25 8.74
CA MET A 139 3.85 0.99 8.03
C MET A 139 4.61 1.01 6.70
N ILE A 140 4.52 2.08 5.91
CA ILE A 140 5.26 2.23 4.64
C ILE A 140 6.77 2.26 4.86
N VAL A 141 7.25 3.04 5.84
CA VAL A 141 8.68 3.10 6.17
C VAL A 141 9.20 1.75 6.66
N THR A 142 8.41 1.00 7.45
CA THR A 142 8.75 -0.36 7.87
C THR A 142 8.93 -1.29 6.68
N GLN A 143 8.06 -1.22 5.68
CA GLN A 143 8.20 -2.02 4.45
C GLN A 143 9.48 -1.67 3.70
N LYS A 144 9.79 -0.38 3.56
CA LYS A 144 10.97 0.09 2.83
C LYS A 144 12.28 -0.24 3.56
N ILE A 145 12.33 -0.04 4.88
CA ILE A 145 13.47 -0.42 5.72
C ILE A 145 13.78 -1.91 5.57
N THR A 146 12.77 -2.75 5.74
CA THR A 146 12.96 -4.20 5.69
C THR A 146 13.28 -4.68 4.28
N THR A 147 12.62 -4.13 3.25
CA THR A 147 12.96 -4.39 1.84
C THR A 147 14.44 -4.11 1.56
N LEU A 148 14.92 -2.93 1.93
CA LEU A 148 16.31 -2.54 1.74
C LEU A 148 17.28 -3.45 2.51
N ALA A 149 16.99 -3.75 3.77
CA ALA A 149 17.86 -4.60 4.59
C ALA A 149 17.99 -6.02 4.01
N PHE A 150 16.91 -6.60 3.49
CA PHE A 150 16.95 -7.88 2.76
C PHE A 150 17.71 -7.76 1.44
N GLN A 151 17.55 -6.67 0.69
CA GLN A 151 18.28 -6.44 -0.57
C GLN A 151 19.79 -6.29 -0.36
N VAL A 152 20.21 -5.62 0.72
CA VAL A 152 21.63 -5.48 1.10
C VAL A 152 22.19 -6.83 1.55
N HIS A 153 21.44 -7.60 2.36
CA HIS A 153 21.85 -8.95 2.74
C HIS A 153 22.00 -9.87 1.52
N ASP A 154 21.08 -9.81 0.56
CA ASP A 154 21.19 -10.60 -0.67
C ASP A 154 22.41 -10.21 -1.51
N GLY A 155 22.74 -8.91 -1.59
CA GLY A 155 23.84 -8.43 -2.44
C GLY A 155 25.23 -8.53 -1.83
N LEU A 156 25.36 -8.51 -0.50
CA LEU A 156 26.64 -8.56 0.19
C LEU A 156 26.86 -9.86 0.99
N GLY A 157 25.80 -10.56 1.36
CA GLY A 157 25.84 -11.68 2.31
C GLY A 157 25.54 -13.05 1.70
N ARG A 158 25.12 -13.11 0.44
CA ARG A 158 24.76 -14.35 -0.25
C ARG A 158 25.49 -14.46 -1.58
N ARG A 159 25.74 -15.70 -2.02
CA ARG A 159 26.33 -15.97 -3.34
C ARG A 159 25.27 -15.83 -4.42
N ALA A 160 25.70 -15.46 -5.62
CA ALA A 160 24.78 -15.24 -6.74
C ALA A 160 24.00 -16.52 -7.10
N GLU A 161 24.63 -17.69 -7.01
CA GLU A 161 24.00 -18.99 -7.28
C GLU A 161 22.84 -19.33 -6.32
N ASP A 162 22.86 -18.78 -5.11
CA ASP A 162 21.83 -19.05 -4.09
C ASP A 162 20.61 -18.12 -4.24
N LEU A 163 20.69 -17.10 -5.10
CA LEU A 163 19.63 -16.10 -5.30
C LEU A 163 18.65 -16.53 -6.37
N SER A 164 17.36 -16.29 -6.15
CA SER A 164 16.40 -16.31 -7.26
C SER A 164 16.72 -15.19 -8.25
N SER A 165 16.25 -15.33 -9.51
CA SER A 165 16.49 -14.31 -10.55
C SER A 165 16.06 -12.90 -10.11
N GLU A 166 14.95 -12.81 -9.38
CA GLU A 166 14.43 -11.54 -8.87
C GLU A 166 15.25 -11.01 -7.69
N GLN A 167 15.68 -11.88 -6.77
CA GLN A 167 16.59 -11.48 -5.68
C GLN A 167 17.92 -10.96 -6.24
N HIS A 168 18.47 -11.64 -7.24
CA HIS A 168 19.70 -11.22 -7.91
C HIS A 168 19.54 -9.84 -8.58
N ARG A 169 18.42 -9.60 -9.28
CA ARG A 169 18.13 -8.30 -9.91
C ARG A 169 18.08 -7.16 -8.89
N LEU A 170 17.42 -7.41 -7.75
CA LEU A 170 17.18 -6.41 -6.70
C LEU A 170 18.28 -6.32 -5.64
N ALA A 171 19.26 -7.22 -5.67
CA ALA A 171 20.38 -7.25 -4.74
C ALA A 171 21.16 -5.92 -4.74
N VAL A 172 21.39 -5.37 -3.55
CA VAL A 172 22.12 -4.12 -3.34
C VAL A 172 23.55 -4.46 -2.92
N LYS A 173 24.51 -4.11 -3.78
CA LYS A 173 25.92 -4.52 -3.67
C LYS A 173 26.80 -3.57 -2.84
N ALA A 174 26.21 -2.54 -2.24
CA ALA A 174 26.89 -1.59 -1.37
C ALA A 174 25.90 -1.03 -0.36
N LYS A 175 26.34 -0.78 0.88
CA LYS A 175 25.50 -0.11 1.87
C LYS A 175 25.18 1.31 1.37
N PRO A 176 23.93 1.77 1.45
CA PRO A 176 23.58 3.13 1.01
C PRO A 176 24.22 4.17 1.92
N SER A 177 24.56 5.32 1.34
CA SER A 177 24.91 6.50 2.10
C SER A 177 23.73 6.99 2.95
N PHE A 178 24.00 7.82 3.96
CA PHE A 178 22.95 8.37 4.79
C PHE A 178 21.91 9.14 3.96
N LEU A 179 22.36 9.96 3.01
CA LEU A 179 21.50 10.75 2.14
C LEU A 179 20.59 9.87 1.28
N GLU A 180 21.14 8.84 0.62
CA GLU A 180 20.33 7.90 -0.17
C GLU A 180 19.32 7.15 0.70
N TYR A 181 19.73 6.73 1.90
CA TYR A 181 18.88 6.02 2.85
C TYR A 181 17.70 6.88 3.33
N VAL A 182 17.96 8.09 3.83
CA VAL A 182 16.88 8.97 4.31
C VAL A 182 16.01 9.44 3.16
N SER A 183 16.58 9.71 1.99
CA SER A 183 15.83 10.08 0.80
C SER A 183 14.94 8.94 0.32
N TYR A 184 15.46 7.72 0.28
CA TYR A 184 14.66 6.55 -0.06
C TYR A 184 13.50 6.40 0.90
N LEU A 185 13.68 6.53 2.21
CA LEU A 185 12.60 6.29 3.17
C LEU A 185 11.61 7.46 3.27
N LEU A 186 12.11 8.69 3.31
CA LEU A 186 11.37 9.92 3.61
C LEU A 186 11.13 10.80 2.37
N ASN A 187 11.10 10.25 1.16
CA ASN A 187 10.73 11.06 0.00
C ASN A 187 9.26 11.49 0.03
N PHE A 188 9.01 12.74 -0.35
CA PHE A 188 7.66 13.32 -0.38
C PHE A 188 6.66 12.55 -1.27
N MET A 189 7.15 11.85 -2.30
CA MET A 189 6.30 11.13 -3.24
C MET A 189 5.61 9.91 -2.62
N SER A 190 6.21 9.29 -1.60
CA SER A 190 5.70 8.02 -1.05
C SER A 190 5.56 7.96 0.47
N VAL A 191 6.13 8.92 1.23
CA VAL A 191 6.20 8.81 2.69
C VAL A 191 4.84 8.78 3.39
N ILE A 192 3.82 9.46 2.85
CA ILE A 192 2.51 9.59 3.51
C ILE A 192 1.60 8.37 3.27
N ALA A 193 1.52 7.89 2.03
CA ALA A 193 0.54 6.87 1.62
C ALA A 193 1.14 5.70 0.82
N GLY A 194 2.47 5.63 0.74
CA GLY A 194 3.16 4.74 -0.19
C GLY A 194 3.11 5.29 -1.62
N PRO A 195 3.36 4.45 -2.64
CA PRO A 195 3.60 3.01 -2.55
C PRO A 195 4.99 2.64 -2.01
N CYS A 196 5.12 1.42 -1.46
CA CYS A 196 6.43 0.81 -1.22
C CYS A 196 7.13 0.55 -2.57
N ASN A 197 8.45 0.68 -2.62
CA ASN A 197 9.24 0.52 -3.83
C ASN A 197 10.63 -0.04 -3.52
N ASN A 198 11.35 -0.55 -4.52
CA ASN A 198 12.69 -1.08 -4.32
C ASN A 198 13.73 0.04 -4.28
N PHE A 199 14.77 -0.15 -3.47
CA PHE A 199 15.85 0.83 -3.34
C PHE A 199 16.57 1.10 -4.66
N LYS A 200 16.92 0.05 -5.42
CA LYS A 200 17.57 0.18 -6.73
C LYS A 200 16.75 0.97 -7.74
N ASP A 201 15.45 0.72 -7.81
CA ASP A 201 14.56 1.45 -8.71
C ASP A 201 14.52 2.94 -8.30
N TYR A 202 14.46 3.24 -6.99
CA TYR A 202 14.49 4.61 -6.47
C TYR A 202 15.79 5.36 -6.78
N VAL A 203 16.95 4.74 -6.53
CA VAL A 203 18.25 5.35 -6.83
C VAL A 203 18.40 5.59 -8.34
N ALA A 204 18.04 4.60 -9.16
CA ALA A 204 18.05 4.76 -10.61
C ALA A 204 17.11 5.90 -11.09
N PHE A 205 16.01 6.14 -10.38
CA PHE A 205 15.12 7.27 -10.66
C PHE A 205 15.77 8.61 -10.29
N ILE A 206 16.36 8.72 -9.10
CA ILE A 206 17.03 9.94 -8.67
C ILE A 206 18.23 10.25 -9.58
N GLU A 207 18.95 9.25 -10.07
CA GLU A 207 20.07 9.43 -11.00
C GLU A 207 19.65 9.56 -12.47
N GLY A 208 18.38 9.43 -12.81
CA GLY A 208 17.89 9.54 -14.19
C GLY A 208 18.13 8.32 -15.09
N ARG A 209 18.65 7.21 -14.56
CA ARG A 209 18.94 5.98 -15.33
C ARG A 209 17.75 5.01 -15.46
N HIS A 210 16.69 5.23 -14.67
CA HIS A 210 15.53 4.32 -14.56
C HIS A 210 14.82 4.00 -15.90
N THR A 211 14.58 5.00 -16.76
CA THR A 211 13.86 4.78 -18.03
C THR A 211 14.64 3.84 -18.94
N HIS A 212 15.94 4.10 -19.09
CA HIS A 212 16.82 3.24 -19.89
C HIS A 212 16.90 1.82 -19.32
N MET A 213 17.04 1.67 -18.00
CA MET A 213 17.04 0.34 -17.36
C MET A 213 15.75 -0.43 -17.64
N LYS A 214 14.58 0.21 -17.53
CA LYS A 214 13.29 -0.44 -17.77
C LYS A 214 13.09 -0.82 -19.23
N LEU A 215 13.56 -0.01 -20.18
CA LEU A 215 13.52 -0.35 -21.61
C LEU A 215 14.43 -1.53 -21.95
N LEU A 216 15.61 -1.63 -21.33
CA LEU A 216 16.49 -2.80 -21.45
C LEU A 216 15.86 -4.05 -20.84
N GLU A 217 15.23 -3.96 -19.67
CA GLU A 217 14.54 -5.09 -19.02
C GLU A 217 13.45 -5.71 -19.92
N VAL A 218 12.81 -4.92 -20.79
CA VAL A 218 11.78 -5.39 -21.72
C VAL A 218 12.28 -5.64 -23.15
N ASN A 219 13.61 -5.68 -23.36
CA ASN A 219 14.25 -5.87 -24.66
C ASN A 219 13.69 -4.94 -25.76
N TRP A 220 13.41 -3.69 -25.40
CA TRP A 220 12.86 -2.72 -26.35
C TRP A 220 13.86 -2.47 -27.48
N LYS A 221 13.41 -2.66 -28.73
CA LYS A 221 14.20 -2.36 -29.93
C LYS A 221 13.95 -0.92 -30.34
N GLU A 222 15.04 -0.19 -30.56
CA GLU A 222 15.05 1.21 -30.97
C GLU A 222 14.35 1.38 -32.32
N LYS A 223 13.05 1.72 -32.30
CA LYS A 223 12.27 1.98 -33.51
C LYS A 223 12.58 3.38 -34.03
N GLY A 224 13.76 3.58 -34.60
CA GLY A 224 14.13 4.80 -35.33
C GLY A 224 14.31 6.05 -34.47
N PHE A 225 14.56 5.91 -33.17
CA PHE A 225 14.95 7.02 -32.31
C PHE A 225 16.47 7.20 -32.37
N HIS A 226 16.94 8.43 -32.57
CA HIS A 226 18.37 8.76 -32.53
C HIS A 226 18.88 9.03 -31.09
N SER A 227 17.96 9.06 -30.11
CA SER A 227 18.23 9.29 -28.69
C SER A 227 17.22 8.52 -27.83
N LEU A 228 17.56 8.25 -26.57
CA LEU A 228 16.65 7.59 -25.62
C LEU A 228 15.31 8.34 -25.55
N PRO A 229 14.16 7.63 -25.60
CA PRO A 229 12.87 8.28 -25.53
C PRO A 229 12.64 8.84 -24.12
N GLU A 230 12.09 10.06 -24.03
CA GLU A 230 11.59 10.64 -22.79
C GLU A 230 10.06 10.44 -22.70
N PRO A 231 9.58 9.35 -22.06
CA PRO A 231 8.16 9.08 -21.98
C PRO A 231 7.46 10.18 -21.16
N SER A 232 6.35 10.69 -21.70
CA SER A 232 5.52 11.66 -20.98
C SER A 232 4.58 10.97 -20.00
N PRO A 233 4.55 11.38 -18.71
CA PRO A 233 3.63 10.81 -17.72
C PRO A 233 2.21 11.40 -17.81
N THR A 234 1.99 12.47 -18.58
CA THR A 234 0.76 13.28 -18.51
C THR A 234 -0.52 12.47 -18.69
N GLY A 235 -0.58 11.59 -19.69
CA GLY A 235 -1.76 10.75 -19.93
C GLY A 235 -2.05 9.81 -18.76
N ALA A 236 -1.02 9.18 -18.21
CA ALA A 236 -1.15 8.29 -17.07
C ALA A 236 -1.56 9.05 -15.80
N VAL A 237 -1.00 10.25 -15.57
CA VAL A 237 -1.37 11.10 -14.43
C VAL A 237 -2.82 11.56 -14.55
N MET A 238 -3.25 12.07 -15.71
CA MET A 238 -4.64 12.51 -15.92
C MET A 238 -5.65 11.37 -15.72
N HIS A 239 -5.35 10.18 -16.24
CA HIS A 239 -6.18 9.00 -15.99
C HIS A 239 -6.27 8.68 -14.49
N LYS A 240 -5.14 8.64 -13.77
CA LYS A 240 -5.11 8.37 -12.33
C LYS A 240 -5.84 9.46 -11.52
N LEU A 241 -5.74 10.74 -11.90
CA LEU A 241 -6.49 11.82 -11.27
C LEU A 241 -8.00 11.69 -11.48
N CYS A 242 -8.44 11.25 -12.66
CA CYS A 242 -9.85 10.94 -12.91
C CYS A 242 -10.35 9.81 -12.01
N VAL A 243 -9.59 8.71 -11.92
CA VAL A 243 -9.90 7.58 -11.01
C VAL A 243 -9.95 8.04 -9.55
N THR A 244 -9.00 8.87 -9.12
CA THR A 244 -8.96 9.46 -7.78
C THR A 244 -10.22 10.27 -7.49
N LEU A 245 -10.63 11.15 -8.41
CA LEU A 245 -11.82 11.98 -8.25
C LEU A 245 -13.09 11.14 -8.14
N VAL A 246 -13.29 10.18 -9.06
CA VAL A 246 -14.43 9.26 -9.02
C VAL A 246 -14.45 8.47 -7.72
N SER A 247 -13.30 7.93 -7.30
CA SER A 247 -13.19 7.17 -6.06
C SER A 247 -13.48 8.00 -4.81
N LEU A 248 -13.05 9.27 -4.79
CA LEU A 248 -13.36 10.20 -3.70
C LEU A 248 -14.86 10.49 -3.61
N LEU A 249 -15.51 10.77 -4.74
CA LEU A 249 -16.95 10.99 -4.79
C LEU A 249 -17.73 9.77 -4.33
N LEU A 250 -17.35 8.58 -4.79
CA LEU A 250 -17.94 7.31 -4.33
C LEU A 250 -17.69 7.06 -2.84
N PHE A 251 -16.50 7.39 -2.32
CA PHE A 251 -16.21 7.25 -0.90
C PHE A 251 -17.12 8.15 -0.04
N LEU A 252 -17.19 9.45 -0.39
CA LEU A 252 -17.95 10.44 0.37
C LEU A 252 -19.47 10.20 0.33
N THR A 253 -19.96 9.52 -0.71
CA THR A 253 -21.38 9.16 -0.87
C THR A 253 -21.70 7.80 -0.26
N LEU A 254 -21.06 6.72 -0.75
CA LEU A 254 -21.41 5.35 -0.40
C LEU A 254 -21.15 5.01 1.07
N THR A 255 -20.07 5.52 1.69
CA THR A 255 -19.78 5.22 3.10
C THR A 255 -20.82 5.84 4.04
N LYS A 256 -21.45 6.96 3.66
CA LYS A 256 -22.55 7.56 4.42
C LYS A 256 -23.86 6.79 4.22
N THR A 257 -24.12 6.33 2.99
CA THR A 257 -25.35 5.59 2.65
C THR A 257 -25.35 4.16 3.18
N PHE A 258 -24.19 3.50 3.21
CA PHE A 258 -24.03 2.10 3.59
C PHE A 258 -23.01 1.95 4.74
N PRO A 259 -23.36 2.38 5.96
CA PRO A 259 -22.45 2.32 7.11
C PRO A 259 -22.18 0.87 7.53
N VAL A 260 -20.92 0.60 7.88
CA VAL A 260 -20.47 -0.75 8.30
C VAL A 260 -21.11 -1.20 9.60
N THR A 261 -21.46 -0.26 10.47
CA THR A 261 -22.12 -0.52 11.76
C THR A 261 -23.43 -1.26 11.59
N SER A 262 -24.16 -1.04 10.48
CA SER A 262 -25.42 -1.72 10.22
C SER A 262 -25.30 -3.22 9.99
N LEU A 263 -24.10 -3.76 9.75
CA LEU A 263 -23.90 -5.21 9.70
C LEU A 263 -24.08 -5.90 11.06
N VAL A 264 -24.01 -5.14 12.14
CA VAL A 264 -24.08 -5.65 13.52
C VAL A 264 -25.17 -4.99 14.35
N ASP A 265 -26.01 -4.17 13.72
CA ASP A 265 -27.19 -3.60 14.39
C ASP A 265 -28.18 -4.73 14.75
N ASP A 266 -28.63 -4.77 16.00
CA ASP A 266 -29.48 -5.85 16.53
C ASP A 266 -30.73 -6.10 15.67
N TRP A 267 -31.42 -5.02 15.28
CA TRP A 267 -32.62 -5.12 14.43
C TRP A 267 -32.29 -5.76 13.07
N PHE A 268 -31.15 -5.42 12.46
CA PHE A 268 -30.77 -5.93 11.16
C PHE A 268 -30.36 -7.40 11.24
N VAL A 269 -29.62 -7.78 12.28
CA VAL A 269 -29.17 -9.15 12.50
C VAL A 269 -30.35 -10.09 12.79
N HIS A 270 -31.35 -9.64 13.55
CA HIS A 270 -32.49 -10.45 13.96
C HIS A 270 -33.65 -10.50 12.94
N GLU A 271 -33.94 -9.40 12.25
CA GLU A 271 -35.12 -9.31 11.35
C GLU A 271 -34.79 -9.65 9.89
N ALA A 272 -33.55 -9.38 9.43
CA ALA A 272 -33.20 -9.61 8.04
C ALA A 272 -32.87 -11.08 7.76
N ASN A 273 -33.43 -11.62 6.67
CA ASN A 273 -33.09 -12.98 6.24
C ASN A 273 -31.63 -13.09 5.77
N PHE A 274 -31.13 -14.33 5.69
CA PHE A 274 -29.75 -14.63 5.28
C PHE A 274 -29.33 -13.94 3.97
N LEU A 275 -30.19 -13.98 2.94
CA LEU A 275 -29.85 -13.43 1.62
C LEU A 275 -29.74 -11.90 1.68
N THR A 276 -30.65 -11.22 2.37
CA THR A 276 -30.60 -9.78 2.59
C THR A 276 -29.31 -9.39 3.31
N ARG A 277 -28.92 -10.14 4.33
CA ARG A 277 -27.70 -9.90 5.11
C ARG A 277 -26.44 -10.13 4.29
N LEU A 278 -26.40 -11.19 3.48
CA LEU A 278 -25.31 -11.47 2.55
C LEU A 278 -25.17 -10.40 1.46
N CYS A 279 -26.29 -9.94 0.89
CA CYS A 279 -26.31 -8.85 -0.09
C CYS A 279 -25.84 -7.52 0.53
N TYR A 280 -26.30 -7.21 1.74
CA TYR A 280 -25.89 -5.99 2.43
C TYR A 280 -24.40 -6.03 2.80
N LEU A 281 -23.89 -7.17 3.28
CA LEU A 281 -22.45 -7.38 3.50
C LEU A 281 -21.65 -7.07 2.23
N TYR A 282 -22.07 -7.61 1.09
CA TYR A 282 -21.43 -7.29 -0.18
C TYR A 282 -21.44 -5.79 -0.46
N ILE A 283 -22.61 -5.14 -0.41
CA ILE A 283 -22.77 -3.71 -0.70
C ILE A 283 -21.91 -2.83 0.22
N VAL A 284 -21.93 -3.08 1.53
CA VAL A 284 -21.16 -2.32 2.52
C VAL A 284 -19.65 -2.50 2.31
N MET A 285 -19.20 -3.71 1.97
CA MET A 285 -17.80 -3.95 1.62
C MET A 285 -17.42 -3.23 0.32
N GLN A 286 -18.30 -3.21 -0.68
CA GLN A 286 -18.08 -2.40 -1.89
C GLN A 286 -18.00 -0.90 -1.56
N ALA A 287 -18.89 -0.39 -0.70
CA ALA A 287 -18.91 1.00 -0.25
C ALA A 287 -17.66 1.41 0.55
N SER A 288 -16.95 0.45 1.14
CA SER A 288 -15.74 0.66 1.94
C SER A 288 -14.45 0.72 1.11
N LYS A 289 -14.44 0.22 -0.13
CA LYS A 289 -13.24 0.18 -1.00
C LYS A 289 -12.79 1.54 -1.56
N PRO A 290 -13.68 2.47 -1.99
CA PRO A 290 -13.30 3.67 -2.70
C PRO A 290 -12.29 4.56 -1.96
N LYS A 291 -12.26 4.56 -0.62
CA LYS A 291 -11.25 5.28 0.16
C LYS A 291 -9.81 4.82 -0.14
N TYR A 292 -9.61 3.52 -0.35
CA TYR A 292 -8.30 2.97 -0.72
C TYR A 292 -7.96 3.26 -2.18
N TYR A 293 -8.96 3.20 -3.07
CA TYR A 293 -8.79 3.54 -4.48
C TYR A 293 -8.39 4.99 -4.65
N PHE A 294 -9.05 5.89 -3.91
CA PHE A 294 -8.70 7.30 -3.82
C PHE A 294 -7.25 7.48 -3.34
N ALA A 295 -6.92 7.04 -2.13
CA ALA A 295 -5.64 7.37 -1.50
C ALA A 295 -4.44 6.78 -2.26
N TRP A 296 -4.52 5.50 -2.66
CA TRP A 296 -3.41 4.83 -3.33
C TRP A 296 -3.25 5.24 -4.79
N THR A 297 -4.35 5.55 -5.50
CA THR A 297 -4.23 6.03 -6.89
C THR A 297 -3.71 7.47 -6.94
N LEU A 298 -4.06 8.32 -5.96
CA LEU A 298 -3.50 9.66 -5.84
C LEU A 298 -2.00 9.61 -5.57
N ALA A 299 -1.56 8.80 -4.61
CA ALA A 299 -0.14 8.63 -4.31
C ALA A 299 0.65 8.10 -5.52
N ASP A 300 0.05 7.16 -6.26
CA ASP A 300 0.62 6.66 -7.53
C ASP A 300 0.70 7.77 -8.60
N ALA A 301 -0.31 8.64 -8.70
CA ALA A 301 -0.27 9.81 -9.59
C ALA A 301 0.87 10.78 -9.24
N VAL A 302 1.14 11.02 -7.94
CA VAL A 302 2.27 11.84 -7.49
C VAL A 302 3.61 11.26 -7.96
N ASN A 303 3.81 9.95 -7.80
CA ASN A 303 5.04 9.29 -8.26
C ASN A 303 5.19 9.36 -9.79
N ASN A 304 4.10 9.19 -10.53
CA ASN A 304 4.10 9.34 -11.98
C ASN A 304 4.39 10.77 -12.43
N ALA A 305 3.82 11.78 -11.76
CA ALA A 305 4.08 13.19 -12.08
C ALA A 305 5.58 13.55 -11.91
N ALA A 306 6.25 12.92 -10.94
CA ALA A 306 7.70 13.05 -10.76
C ALA A 306 8.52 12.27 -11.81
N GLY A 307 7.90 11.33 -12.53
CA GLY A 307 8.53 10.45 -13.51
C GLY A 307 8.92 9.06 -12.99
N PHE A 308 8.66 8.74 -11.72
CA PHE A 308 9.18 7.50 -11.10
C PHE A 308 8.40 6.23 -11.48
N GLY A 309 7.13 6.31 -11.84
CA GLY A 309 6.30 5.11 -12.04
C GLY A 309 6.42 4.42 -13.40
N PHE A 310 7.41 4.75 -14.24
CA PHE A 310 7.62 4.13 -15.55
C PHE A 310 8.07 2.66 -15.43
N SER A 311 7.39 1.74 -16.11
CA SER A 311 7.65 0.30 -16.05
C SER A 311 8.14 -0.31 -17.37
N GLY A 312 8.30 0.50 -18.43
CA GLY A 312 8.72 0.03 -19.75
C GLY A 312 7.61 0.18 -20.79
N VAL A 313 7.48 -0.82 -21.67
CA VAL A 313 6.43 -0.85 -22.70
C VAL A 313 5.47 -2.03 -22.50
N ASP A 314 4.20 -1.81 -22.78
CA ASP A 314 3.18 -2.85 -22.77
C ASP A 314 3.26 -3.74 -24.03
N LYS A 315 2.38 -4.75 -24.09
CA LYS A 315 2.28 -5.68 -25.23
C LYS A 315 1.91 -5.01 -26.55
N ASN A 316 1.30 -3.83 -26.49
CA ASN A 316 0.89 -3.03 -27.65
C ASN A 316 1.99 -2.04 -28.07
N GLY A 317 3.09 -1.96 -27.32
CA GLY A 317 4.21 -1.05 -27.55
C GLY A 317 4.02 0.35 -26.94
N ASN A 318 2.99 0.56 -26.11
CA ASN A 318 2.75 1.83 -25.43
C ASN A 318 3.57 1.89 -24.14
N PHE A 319 4.01 3.10 -23.75
CA PHE A 319 4.68 3.31 -22.48
C PHE A 319 3.76 3.01 -21.30
N SER A 320 4.23 2.15 -20.38
CA SER A 320 3.51 1.78 -19.17
C SER A 320 4.02 2.54 -17.96
N TRP A 321 3.07 2.92 -17.10
CA TRP A 321 3.27 3.77 -15.93
C TRP A 321 2.68 3.13 -14.66
N ASP A 322 2.88 1.82 -14.54
CA ASP A 322 2.32 0.97 -13.48
C ASP A 322 3.39 0.33 -12.57
N LEU A 323 4.65 0.80 -12.62
CA LEU A 323 5.76 0.24 -11.82
C LEU A 323 5.42 0.20 -10.33
N LEU A 324 4.77 1.26 -9.87
CA LEU A 324 4.49 1.53 -8.46
C LEU A 324 3.01 1.41 -8.12
N SER A 325 2.17 0.97 -9.07
CA SER A 325 0.73 0.88 -8.85
C SER A 325 0.41 -0.12 -7.77
N ASN A 326 -0.33 0.34 -6.76
CA ASN A 326 -0.83 -0.50 -5.67
C ASN A 326 -2.15 -1.19 -6.02
N LEU A 327 -2.82 -0.77 -7.09
CA LEU A 327 -4.15 -1.23 -7.45
C LEU A 327 -4.23 -1.51 -8.94
N ASN A 328 -4.89 -2.62 -9.28
CA ASN A 328 -5.49 -2.81 -10.58
C ASN A 328 -7.00 -2.96 -10.39
N ILE A 329 -7.72 -1.83 -10.35
CA ILE A 329 -9.15 -1.78 -10.02
C ILE A 329 -9.95 -2.70 -10.93
N TRP A 330 -9.69 -2.68 -12.25
CA TRP A 330 -10.39 -3.56 -13.19
C TRP A 330 -10.24 -5.05 -12.82
N LYS A 331 -9.02 -5.51 -12.54
CA LYS A 331 -8.77 -6.90 -12.14
C LYS A 331 -9.33 -7.24 -10.76
N ILE A 332 -9.45 -6.26 -9.86
CA ILE A 332 -10.10 -6.43 -8.56
C ILE A 332 -11.61 -6.64 -8.77
N GLU A 333 -12.28 -5.73 -9.48
CA GLU A 333 -13.73 -5.78 -9.68
C GLU A 333 -14.16 -6.97 -10.54
N THR A 334 -13.29 -7.46 -11.44
CA THR A 334 -13.57 -8.61 -12.32
C THR A 334 -12.90 -9.92 -11.86
N ALA A 335 -12.39 -9.98 -10.63
CA ALA A 335 -11.66 -11.15 -10.13
C ALA A 335 -12.55 -12.41 -10.08
N THR A 336 -12.14 -13.47 -10.80
CA THR A 336 -12.77 -14.80 -10.78
C THR A 336 -12.06 -15.79 -9.83
N SER A 337 -11.14 -15.29 -9.02
CA SER A 337 -10.50 -16.09 -7.96
C SER A 337 -9.94 -15.21 -6.85
N PHE A 338 -9.94 -15.74 -5.63
CA PHE A 338 -9.35 -15.06 -4.46
C PHE A 338 -7.89 -14.66 -4.70
N LYS A 339 -7.10 -15.52 -5.36
CA LYS A 339 -5.72 -15.23 -5.73
C LYS A 339 -5.62 -13.99 -6.64
N MET A 340 -6.43 -13.94 -7.71
CA MET A 340 -6.46 -12.80 -8.62
C MET A 340 -6.83 -11.51 -7.89
N TYR A 341 -7.78 -11.55 -6.95
CA TYR A 341 -8.15 -10.39 -6.15
C TYR A 341 -6.95 -9.89 -5.32
N VAL A 342 -6.36 -10.78 -4.51
CA VAL A 342 -5.26 -10.42 -3.58
C VAL A 342 -4.01 -9.95 -4.33
N GLU A 343 -3.67 -10.53 -5.48
CA GLU A 343 -2.51 -10.11 -6.28
C GLU A 343 -2.67 -8.74 -6.92
N ASN A 344 -3.89 -8.17 -6.96
CA ASN A 344 -4.17 -6.88 -7.56
C ASN A 344 -4.59 -5.81 -6.53
N TRP A 345 -4.70 -6.19 -5.25
CA TRP A 345 -4.99 -5.32 -4.12
C TRP A 345 -3.73 -5.05 -3.30
N ASN A 346 -3.36 -3.79 -3.14
CA ASN A 346 -2.15 -3.38 -2.42
C ASN A 346 -0.88 -4.12 -2.93
N ILE A 347 -0.68 -4.06 -4.25
CA ILE A 347 0.30 -4.87 -5.00
C ILE A 347 1.72 -4.76 -4.43
N GLN A 348 2.17 -3.56 -4.04
CA GLN A 348 3.52 -3.36 -3.53
C GLN A 348 3.69 -3.96 -2.13
N THR A 349 2.64 -3.92 -1.30
CA THR A 349 2.63 -4.61 0.00
C THR A 349 2.65 -6.13 -0.17
N ALA A 350 1.85 -6.68 -1.10
CA ALA A 350 1.87 -8.11 -1.41
C ALA A 350 3.26 -8.54 -1.91
N THR A 351 3.91 -7.71 -2.73
CA THR A 351 5.26 -7.93 -3.22
C THR A 351 6.30 -7.87 -2.10
N TRP A 352 6.19 -6.91 -1.18
CA TRP A 352 7.03 -6.84 0.02
C TRP A 352 6.90 -8.11 0.87
N LEU A 353 5.66 -8.48 1.24
CA LEU A 353 5.36 -9.70 2.00
C LEU A 353 5.96 -10.95 1.35
N LYS A 354 5.85 -11.05 0.02
CA LYS A 354 6.45 -12.15 -0.74
C LYS A 354 7.98 -12.18 -0.57
N ARG A 355 8.64 -11.03 -0.72
CA ARG A 355 10.11 -10.91 -0.75
C ARG A 355 10.76 -11.03 0.63
N VAL A 356 10.11 -10.57 1.69
CA VAL A 356 10.67 -10.58 3.06
C VAL A 356 10.21 -11.78 3.88
N CYS A 357 9.13 -12.45 3.49
CA CYS A 357 8.58 -13.59 4.22
C CYS A 357 8.37 -14.83 3.33
N TYR A 358 7.44 -14.79 2.37
CA TYR A 358 7.03 -15.99 1.62
C TYR A 358 8.19 -16.75 0.98
N GLU A 359 9.12 -16.03 0.34
CA GLU A 359 10.29 -16.62 -0.34
C GLU A 359 11.48 -16.89 0.61
N ARG A 360 11.36 -16.50 1.88
CA ARG A 360 12.42 -16.58 2.89
C ARG A 360 12.22 -17.70 3.88
N VAL A 361 10.97 -18.11 4.10
CA VAL A 361 10.62 -19.11 5.10
C VAL A 361 10.54 -20.51 4.47
N PRO A 362 11.18 -21.53 5.06
CA PRO A 362 11.21 -22.87 4.48
C PRO A 362 9.92 -23.67 4.72
N TRP A 363 9.10 -23.28 5.70
CA TRP A 363 7.89 -23.99 6.10
C TRP A 363 6.68 -23.05 6.19
N TYR A 364 5.51 -23.57 5.82
CA TYR A 364 4.22 -22.89 5.83
C TYR A 364 4.24 -21.43 5.31
N PRO A 365 4.82 -21.14 4.12
CA PRO A 365 5.05 -19.78 3.65
C PRO A 365 3.77 -18.96 3.50
N THR A 366 2.66 -19.60 3.14
CA THR A 366 1.35 -18.92 3.09
C THR A 366 0.92 -18.47 4.49
N VAL A 367 0.93 -19.36 5.48
CA VAL A 367 0.46 -19.05 6.85
C VAL A 367 1.30 -17.94 7.48
N LEU A 368 2.63 -18.05 7.42
CA LEU A 368 3.53 -17.04 8.00
C LEU A 368 3.39 -15.68 7.32
N THR A 369 3.14 -15.66 6.01
CA THR A 369 2.91 -14.40 5.27
C THR A 369 1.63 -13.70 5.73
N PHE A 370 0.54 -14.45 5.96
CA PHE A 370 -0.72 -13.88 6.47
C PHE A 370 -0.58 -13.41 7.92
N ILE A 371 0.17 -14.13 8.77
CA ILE A 371 0.49 -13.69 10.14
C ILE A 371 1.30 -12.39 10.12
N LEU A 372 2.34 -12.32 9.28
CA LEU A 372 3.13 -11.10 9.12
C LEU A 372 2.26 -9.93 8.64
N SER A 373 1.33 -10.18 7.70
CA SER A 373 0.38 -9.17 7.26
C SER A 373 -0.51 -8.67 8.40
N ALA A 374 -1.02 -9.55 9.26
CA ALA A 374 -1.79 -9.16 10.44
C ALA A 374 -0.98 -8.27 11.39
N LEU A 375 0.24 -8.70 11.74
CA LEU A 375 1.14 -7.94 12.63
C LEU A 375 1.49 -6.56 12.07
N TRP A 376 1.68 -6.46 10.75
CA TRP A 376 1.98 -5.19 10.08
C TRP A 376 0.80 -4.22 10.15
N HIS A 377 -0.44 -4.70 9.99
CA HIS A 377 -1.64 -3.87 10.13
C HIS A 377 -1.90 -3.43 11.58
N GLY A 378 -1.53 -4.28 12.55
CA GLY A 378 -1.47 -3.90 13.96
C GLY A 378 -2.10 -4.91 14.90
N VAL A 379 -2.53 -4.44 16.07
CA VAL A 379 -3.01 -5.28 17.17
C VAL A 379 -4.53 -5.35 17.31
N TYR A 380 -5.28 -4.71 16.39
CA TYR A 380 -6.74 -4.83 16.37
C TYR A 380 -7.17 -6.26 16.03
N PRO A 381 -8.07 -6.89 16.84
CA PRO A 381 -8.50 -8.26 16.62
C PRO A 381 -9.09 -8.54 15.23
N GLY A 382 -9.79 -7.57 14.64
CA GLY A 382 -10.37 -7.68 13.29
C GLY A 382 -9.35 -8.03 12.21
N TYR A 383 -8.09 -7.57 12.34
CA TYR A 383 -7.03 -7.95 11.43
C TYR A 383 -6.73 -9.45 11.50
N TYR A 384 -6.58 -10.00 12.70
CA TYR A 384 -6.27 -11.41 12.90
C TYR A 384 -7.38 -12.31 12.38
N PHE A 385 -8.66 -11.96 12.62
CA PHE A 385 -9.80 -12.66 12.03
C PHE A 385 -9.76 -12.64 10.50
N THR A 386 -9.47 -11.49 9.90
CA THR A 386 -9.37 -11.34 8.45
C THR A 386 -8.29 -12.23 7.87
N PHE A 387 -7.07 -12.15 8.41
CA PHE A 387 -5.94 -12.89 7.85
C PHE A 387 -6.03 -14.39 8.11
N LEU A 388 -6.58 -14.81 9.26
CA LEU A 388 -6.85 -16.23 9.53
C LEU A 388 -7.90 -16.79 8.55
N THR A 389 -8.99 -16.06 8.35
CA THR A 389 -10.04 -16.43 7.38
C THR A 389 -9.45 -16.46 5.96
N GLY A 390 -8.60 -15.49 5.64
CA GLY A 390 -7.89 -15.40 4.37
C GLY A 390 -6.99 -16.59 4.08
N ILE A 391 -6.35 -17.19 5.10
CA ILE A 391 -5.59 -18.45 4.96
C ILE A 391 -6.52 -19.56 4.49
N LEU A 392 -7.63 -19.79 5.20
CA LEU A 392 -8.57 -20.85 4.91
C LEU A 392 -9.18 -20.69 3.51
N VAL A 393 -9.65 -19.49 3.18
CA VAL A 393 -10.24 -19.16 1.88
C VAL A 393 -9.20 -19.31 0.76
N THR A 394 -7.95 -18.90 0.99
CA THR A 394 -6.87 -19.07 0.00
C THR A 394 -6.61 -20.55 -0.31
N LEU A 395 -6.53 -21.40 0.72
CA LEU A 395 -6.30 -22.83 0.55
C LEU A 395 -7.49 -23.50 -0.13
N ALA A 396 -8.72 -23.20 0.29
CA ALA A 396 -9.94 -23.71 -0.32
C ALA A 396 -10.06 -23.29 -1.79
N ALA A 397 -9.89 -22.00 -2.09
CA ALA A 397 -10.01 -21.46 -3.45
C ALA A 397 -8.96 -22.08 -4.40
N ARG A 398 -7.72 -22.30 -3.92
CA ARG A 398 -6.68 -22.99 -4.70
C ARG A 398 -7.08 -24.43 -5.01
N THR A 399 -7.56 -25.18 -4.01
CA THR A 399 -7.98 -26.57 -4.17
C THR A 399 -9.18 -26.69 -5.12
N VAL A 400 -10.20 -25.86 -4.95
CA VAL A 400 -11.38 -25.87 -5.84
C VAL A 400 -10.98 -25.55 -7.28
N ARG A 401 -10.20 -24.49 -7.49
CA ARG A 401 -9.77 -24.10 -8.83
C ARG A 401 -8.91 -25.17 -9.51
N LYS A 402 -8.02 -25.84 -8.76
CA LYS A 402 -7.17 -26.92 -9.29
C LYS A 402 -7.99 -28.14 -9.72
N ASN A 403 -8.99 -28.54 -8.93
CA ASN A 403 -9.72 -29.79 -9.15
C ASN A 403 -10.97 -29.66 -10.02
N TYR A 404 -11.57 -28.48 -10.13
CA TYR A 404 -12.85 -28.34 -10.82
C TYR A 404 -12.79 -27.50 -12.10
N ARG A 405 -11.84 -26.55 -12.22
CA ARG A 405 -11.85 -25.58 -13.32
C ARG A 405 -11.85 -26.25 -14.71
N HIS A 406 -11.10 -27.33 -14.90
CA HIS A 406 -10.95 -27.97 -16.21
C HIS A 406 -12.27 -28.52 -16.77
N TYR A 407 -13.21 -28.94 -15.92
CA TYR A 407 -14.53 -29.40 -16.36
C TYR A 407 -15.37 -28.30 -17.02
N PHE A 408 -15.07 -27.04 -16.74
CA PHE A 408 -15.82 -25.90 -17.26
C PHE A 408 -15.17 -25.21 -18.47
N LEU A 409 -14.07 -25.77 -19.00
CA LEU A 409 -13.34 -25.18 -20.13
C LEU A 409 -13.72 -25.79 -21.49
N SER A 410 -14.65 -26.74 -21.53
CA SER A 410 -15.02 -27.48 -22.74
C SER A 410 -15.76 -26.65 -23.79
N SER A 411 -16.48 -25.60 -23.39
CA SER A 411 -17.15 -24.68 -24.31
C SER A 411 -17.08 -23.23 -23.82
N LYS A 412 -17.24 -22.27 -24.75
CA LYS A 412 -17.26 -20.83 -24.43
C LYS A 412 -18.41 -20.48 -23.47
N ALA A 413 -19.59 -21.08 -23.67
CA ALA A 413 -20.75 -20.85 -22.82
C ALA A 413 -20.53 -21.39 -21.40
N LEU A 414 -20.03 -22.62 -21.27
CA LEU A 414 -19.75 -23.21 -19.96
C LEU A 414 -18.66 -22.45 -19.20
N LYS A 415 -17.62 -22.00 -19.92
CA LYS A 415 -16.59 -21.12 -19.34
C LYS A 415 -17.18 -19.79 -18.87
N ALA A 416 -18.08 -19.18 -19.64
CA ALA A 416 -18.72 -17.92 -19.26
C ALA A 416 -19.56 -18.08 -17.98
N VAL A 417 -20.34 -19.16 -17.88
CA VAL A 417 -21.10 -19.49 -16.66
C VAL A 417 -20.15 -19.69 -15.47
N TYR A 418 -19.07 -20.45 -15.65
CA TYR A 418 -18.06 -20.63 -14.61
C TYR A 418 -17.41 -19.31 -14.18
N ASP A 419 -17.07 -18.44 -15.12
CA ASP A 419 -16.46 -17.14 -14.82
C ASP A 419 -17.44 -16.22 -14.06
N ILE A 420 -18.73 -16.19 -14.42
CA ILE A 420 -19.76 -15.42 -13.70
C ILE A 420 -19.95 -15.96 -12.28
N VAL A 421 -20.10 -17.28 -12.12
CA VAL A 421 -20.29 -17.91 -10.81
C VAL A 421 -19.06 -17.71 -9.93
N THR A 422 -17.87 -17.96 -10.46
CA THR A 422 -16.62 -17.78 -9.68
C THR A 422 -16.31 -16.33 -9.38
N TRP A 423 -16.72 -15.38 -10.24
CA TRP A 423 -16.69 -13.96 -9.92
C TRP A 423 -17.58 -13.66 -8.71
N ALA A 424 -18.86 -14.03 -8.76
CA ALA A 424 -19.80 -13.75 -7.66
C ALA A 424 -19.32 -14.37 -6.33
N VAL A 425 -18.91 -15.64 -6.37
CA VAL A 425 -18.37 -16.35 -5.19
C VAL A 425 -17.08 -15.69 -4.69
N THR A 426 -16.18 -15.26 -5.58
CA THR A 426 -14.95 -14.58 -5.19
C THR A 426 -15.24 -13.27 -4.48
N GLN A 427 -16.12 -12.44 -5.04
CA GLN A 427 -16.47 -11.15 -4.46
C GLN A 427 -17.13 -11.30 -3.08
N LEU A 428 -18.04 -12.27 -2.92
CA LEU A 428 -18.65 -12.58 -1.63
C LEU A 428 -17.64 -13.13 -0.63
N ALA A 429 -16.78 -14.08 -1.03
CA ALA A 429 -15.77 -14.66 -0.17
C ALA A 429 -14.77 -13.61 0.34
N VAL A 430 -14.35 -12.67 -0.52
CA VAL A 430 -13.50 -11.55 -0.12
C VAL A 430 -14.25 -10.61 0.83
N SER A 431 -15.50 -10.26 0.52
CA SER A 431 -16.32 -9.39 1.36
C SER A 431 -16.47 -9.97 2.77
N TYR A 432 -16.76 -11.25 2.88
CA TYR A 432 -16.83 -11.96 4.15
C TYR A 432 -15.48 -12.01 4.88
N THR A 433 -14.41 -12.29 4.15
CA THR A 433 -13.05 -12.35 4.73
C THR A 433 -12.60 -11.01 5.29
N VAL A 434 -12.95 -9.90 4.63
CA VAL A 434 -12.46 -8.55 4.95
C VAL A 434 -13.39 -7.80 5.91
N ALA A 435 -14.63 -8.22 6.11
CA ALA A 435 -15.55 -7.56 7.04
C ALA A 435 -14.95 -7.31 8.44
N PRO A 436 -14.26 -8.28 9.08
CA PRO A 436 -13.60 -8.06 10.37
C PRO A 436 -12.53 -6.97 10.32
N PHE A 437 -11.82 -6.84 9.20
CA PHE A 437 -10.80 -5.81 8.99
C PHE A 437 -11.40 -4.41 9.13
N VAL A 438 -12.62 -4.22 8.64
CA VAL A 438 -13.32 -2.93 8.67
C VAL A 438 -13.94 -2.68 10.05
N MET A 439 -14.40 -3.74 10.74
CA MET A 439 -15.01 -3.64 12.08
C MET A 439 -13.98 -3.49 13.22
N LEU A 440 -12.75 -3.95 13.03
CA LEU A 440 -11.61 -3.88 13.97
C LEU A 440 -11.79 -4.64 15.31
N ALA A 441 -13.01 -4.94 15.75
CA ALA A 441 -13.33 -5.47 17.07
C ALA A 441 -13.79 -6.95 17.06
N VAL A 442 -13.65 -7.61 18.21
CA VAL A 442 -14.01 -9.04 18.41
C VAL A 442 -15.52 -9.26 18.36
N GLU A 443 -16.28 -8.53 19.17
CA GLU A 443 -17.71 -8.77 19.35
C GLU A 443 -18.52 -8.59 18.04
N PRO A 444 -18.36 -7.48 17.28
CA PRO A 444 -18.96 -7.34 15.95
C PRO A 444 -18.57 -8.47 14.99
N THR A 445 -17.32 -8.92 15.04
CA THR A 445 -16.83 -10.00 14.19
C THR A 445 -17.47 -11.34 14.54
N ILE A 446 -17.56 -11.68 15.82
CA ILE A 446 -18.20 -12.92 16.28
C ILE A 446 -19.70 -12.89 15.98
N SER A 447 -20.36 -11.75 16.19
CA SER A 447 -21.78 -11.57 15.85
C SER A 447 -22.00 -11.81 14.36
N LEU A 448 -21.16 -11.21 13.50
CA LEU A 448 -21.20 -11.47 12.07
C LEU A 448 -21.06 -12.96 11.79
N TYR A 449 -20.02 -13.64 12.29
CA TYR A 449 -19.76 -15.05 11.97
C TYR A 449 -20.82 -16.03 12.51
N LYS A 450 -21.43 -15.75 13.66
CA LYS A 450 -22.50 -16.59 14.22
C LYS A 450 -23.79 -16.49 13.43
N ASN A 451 -24.08 -15.29 12.94
CA ASN A 451 -25.35 -15.00 12.32
C ASN A 451 -25.26 -15.09 10.79
N SER A 452 -24.07 -15.11 10.19
CA SER A 452 -23.88 -15.10 8.73
C SER A 452 -24.23 -16.41 8.06
#